data_AF-A0ABD3K593-F1
#
_entry.id   AF-A0ABD3K593-F1
#
_cell.length_a   1.000
_cell.length_b   1.000
_cell.length_c   1.000
_cell.angle_alpha   90.00
_cell.angle_beta   90.00
_cell.angle_gamma   90.00
#
_symmetry.space_group_name_H-M   'P 1'
#
loop_
_entity.id
_entity.type
_entity.pdbx_description
1 polymer ?
#
loop_
_entity_poly.entity_id
_entity_poly.type
_entity_poly.pdbx_seq_one_letter_code
_entity_poly.pdbx_strand_id
1 'polypeptide(L)'
;MDLLPTFVGTASPSNGSLAWKGACFYDNTAWLEFHNETGSEFGGGTLHIKVSKALSWTCMDIYVFATPYRVTWDYYFLSREHTFQFKEWKGKAEFEYKSNVGFLKKHMGASFEQHPQPWVTNISIDDIHSGDFLAISKIRGRWGGFETLEKWVSGTYAGHTAVCLRDSEGKLWVGESRHDNEELNKDDSNPHIALLLLHPDMLAKFNETAAWEYAESMNGKPYGYHNMLFSWMDTINANYPWPLDAHVVQRFIVSLWVASVMTVWNQMQPTYAANMWNEAINKRLGTEGLNLPDLIVETEMRGSSFAKLLTIPEQDDWLYSDRMSASCVAFVLEIYRAVGLFDPISSFIQIKDANSLRFFENNSSRLPKWCNDGDDIKLPFSARIQYNGPVPHMNETCPSLPPKYLKPSDC
;
A
#
# COMPACT_ATOMS: atom_id res chain seq x y z
N MET A 1 -23.31 19.16 -5.99
CA MET A 1 -23.38 17.71 -6.23
C MET A 1 -22.13 17.12 -5.62
N ASP A 2 -22.26 16.29 -4.59
CA ASP A 2 -21.14 15.46 -4.14
C ASP A 2 -20.82 14.45 -5.23
N LEU A 3 -19.74 14.71 -5.97
CA LEU A 3 -19.31 13.90 -7.11
C LEU A 3 -18.50 12.66 -6.71
N LEU A 4 -18.24 12.47 -5.42
CA LEU A 4 -17.36 11.42 -4.91
C LEU A 4 -18.10 10.57 -3.84
N PRO A 5 -18.02 9.24 -3.90
CA PRO A 5 -18.64 8.36 -2.92
C PRO A 5 -17.99 8.54 -1.53
N THR A 6 -18.82 8.74 -0.52
CA THR A 6 -18.39 8.81 0.89
C THR A 6 -18.61 7.46 1.54
N PHE A 7 -17.61 6.94 2.24
CA PHE A 7 -17.78 5.70 3.00
C PHE A 7 -18.68 5.91 4.21
N VAL A 8 -19.68 5.04 4.33
CA VAL A 8 -20.71 5.14 5.36
C VAL A 8 -20.55 4.12 6.50
N GLY A 9 -19.76 3.06 6.30
CA GLY A 9 -19.44 2.05 7.32
C GLY A 9 -19.45 0.60 6.82
N THR A 10 -19.13 -0.33 7.73
CA THR A 10 -19.07 -1.78 7.45
C THR A 10 -20.22 -2.50 8.13
N ALA A 11 -21.02 -3.24 7.36
CA ALA A 11 -22.04 -4.12 7.91
C ALA A 11 -21.44 -5.49 8.22
N SER A 12 -21.51 -5.93 9.49
CA SER A 12 -21.11 -7.27 9.92
C SER A 12 -22.15 -7.88 10.86
N PRO A 13 -22.23 -9.22 10.96
CA PRO A 13 -23.18 -9.86 11.86
C PRO A 13 -22.89 -9.60 13.35
N SER A 14 -21.64 -9.24 13.69
CA SER A 14 -21.20 -8.99 15.07
C SER A 14 -21.34 -7.53 15.52
N ASN A 15 -21.33 -6.56 14.59
CA ASN A 15 -21.29 -5.13 14.92
C ASN A 15 -22.67 -4.45 14.97
N GLY A 16 -23.77 -5.20 14.83
CA GLY A 16 -25.12 -4.63 14.85
C GLY A 16 -25.43 -3.77 13.61
N SER A 17 -26.40 -2.85 13.75
CA SER A 17 -26.83 -1.98 12.65
C SER A 17 -25.96 -0.74 12.50
N LEU A 18 -25.41 -0.54 11.31
CA LEU A 18 -24.73 0.68 10.89
C LEU A 18 -25.74 1.82 10.71
N ALA A 19 -25.36 3.07 11.02
CA ALA A 19 -26.17 4.26 10.74
C ALA A 19 -25.33 5.40 10.14
N TRP A 20 -25.89 6.14 9.18
CA TRP A 20 -25.21 7.28 8.55
C TRP A 20 -26.19 8.35 8.04
N LYS A 21 -25.62 9.50 7.66
CA LYS A 21 -26.31 10.59 6.96
C LYS A 21 -25.86 10.62 5.51
N GLY A 22 -26.79 10.45 4.58
CA GLY A 22 -26.56 10.50 3.14
C GLY A 22 -26.85 11.89 2.56
N ALA A 23 -26.50 12.08 1.29
CA ALA A 23 -26.69 13.35 0.59
C ALA A 23 -28.15 13.57 0.18
N CYS A 24 -28.91 12.50 -0.09
CA CYS A 24 -30.36 12.55 -0.33
C CYS A 24 -31.17 12.15 0.91
N PHE A 25 -30.75 11.14 1.65
CA PHE A 25 -31.48 10.64 2.83
C PHE A 25 -30.69 10.87 4.10
N TYR A 26 -31.28 11.53 5.10
CA TYR A 26 -30.55 11.95 6.31
C TYR A 26 -30.46 10.88 7.40
N ASP A 27 -31.41 9.95 7.46
CA ASP A 27 -31.48 8.93 8.51
C ASP A 27 -31.43 7.55 7.86
N ASN A 28 -30.23 7.01 7.74
CA ASN A 28 -30.01 5.74 7.07
C ASN A 28 -29.45 4.71 8.03
N THR A 29 -29.87 3.46 7.87
CA THR A 29 -29.31 2.33 8.58
C THR A 29 -29.05 1.14 7.68
N ALA A 30 -28.09 0.30 8.03
CA ALA A 30 -27.81 -0.95 7.32
C ALA A 30 -27.44 -2.07 8.28
N TRP A 31 -27.87 -3.29 7.98
CA TRP A 31 -27.46 -4.49 8.72
C TRP A 31 -27.38 -5.68 7.77
N LEU A 32 -26.57 -6.66 8.16
CA LEU A 32 -26.29 -7.83 7.34
C LEU A 32 -26.79 -9.09 8.06
N GLU A 33 -27.71 -9.80 7.41
CA GLU A 33 -28.24 -11.07 7.90
C GLU A 33 -27.63 -12.22 7.10
N PHE A 34 -27.04 -13.19 7.79
CA PHE A 34 -26.57 -14.41 7.13
C PHE A 34 -27.68 -15.45 7.11
N HIS A 35 -27.79 -16.15 5.99
CA HIS A 35 -28.74 -17.23 5.82
C HIS A 35 -28.08 -18.39 5.09
N ASN A 36 -28.59 -19.60 5.27
CA ASN A 36 -28.11 -20.76 4.52
C ASN A 36 -29.27 -21.43 3.78
N GLU A 37 -30.02 -20.63 3.04
CA GLU A 37 -31.20 -21.08 2.29
C GLU A 37 -30.83 -22.03 1.13
N THR A 38 -29.59 -21.95 0.64
CA THR A 38 -29.09 -22.74 -0.50
C THR A 38 -28.50 -24.09 -0.10
N GLY A 39 -28.29 -24.36 1.20
CA GLY A 39 -27.66 -25.59 1.70
C GLY A 39 -26.17 -25.73 1.32
N SER A 40 -25.55 -24.64 0.91
CA SER A 40 -24.12 -24.59 0.56
C SER A 40 -23.25 -24.61 1.83
N GLU A 41 -21.97 -24.96 1.66
CA GLU A 41 -20.99 -25.04 2.76
C GLU A 41 -20.85 -23.71 3.52
N PHE A 42 -21.14 -22.57 2.88
CA PHE A 42 -20.94 -21.23 3.43
C PHE A 42 -22.20 -20.36 3.49
N GLY A 43 -23.32 -20.78 2.91
CA GLY A 43 -24.56 -20.01 2.88
C GLY A 43 -24.46 -18.73 2.03
N GLY A 44 -25.40 -17.82 2.26
CA GLY A 44 -25.50 -16.50 1.66
C GLY A 44 -25.80 -15.42 2.70
N GLY A 45 -26.22 -14.25 2.26
CA GLY A 45 -26.63 -13.19 3.16
C GLY A 45 -27.45 -12.11 2.49
N THR A 46 -28.23 -11.39 3.30
CA THR A 46 -29.05 -10.26 2.89
C THR A 46 -28.51 -9.00 3.55
N LEU A 47 -28.05 -8.05 2.75
CA LEU A 47 -27.77 -6.71 3.23
C LEU A 47 -29.05 -5.90 3.18
N HIS A 48 -29.52 -5.47 4.34
CA HIS A 48 -30.66 -4.58 4.49
C HIS A 48 -30.18 -3.16 4.61
N ILE A 49 -30.79 -2.26 3.84
CA ILE A 49 -30.49 -0.82 3.86
C ILE A 49 -31.80 -0.07 3.93
N LYS A 50 -32.00 0.63 5.05
CA LYS A 50 -33.15 1.47 5.28
C LYS A 50 -32.74 2.91 5.15
N VAL A 51 -33.23 3.57 4.10
CA VAL A 51 -33.01 5.01 3.90
C VAL A 51 -34.25 5.79 4.24
N SER A 52 -34.10 6.91 4.95
CA SER A 52 -35.24 7.73 5.38
C SER A 52 -34.91 9.22 5.48
N LYS A 53 -35.97 10.05 5.55
CA LYS A 53 -35.90 11.53 5.54
C LYS A 53 -35.21 12.06 4.28
N ALA A 54 -35.87 11.87 3.14
CA ALA A 54 -35.43 12.42 1.85
C ALA A 54 -35.47 13.95 1.85
N LEU A 55 -34.41 14.60 1.38
CA LEU A 55 -34.30 16.05 1.25
C LEU A 55 -35.16 16.62 0.11
N SER A 56 -35.37 15.83 -0.95
CA SER A 56 -36.19 16.19 -2.11
C SER A 56 -36.81 14.94 -2.73
N TRP A 57 -37.95 15.10 -3.41
CA TRP A 57 -38.61 14.03 -4.15
C TRP A 57 -37.85 13.58 -5.41
N THR A 58 -36.85 14.35 -5.86
CA THR A 58 -36.02 14.07 -7.03
C THR A 58 -34.58 13.66 -6.71
N CYS A 59 -34.19 13.63 -5.43
CA CYS A 59 -32.81 13.27 -5.07
C CYS A 59 -32.60 11.76 -5.11
N MET A 60 -31.34 11.34 -5.25
CA MET A 60 -30.91 9.95 -5.35
C MET A 60 -29.58 9.79 -4.63
N ASP A 61 -29.44 8.69 -3.88
CA ASP A 61 -28.14 8.23 -3.40
C ASP A 61 -27.73 6.97 -4.17
N ILE A 62 -26.46 6.89 -4.56
CA ILE A 62 -25.84 5.69 -5.15
C ILE A 62 -24.98 5.05 -4.07
N TYR A 63 -25.21 3.77 -3.81
CA TYR A 63 -24.44 2.99 -2.85
C TYR A 63 -23.59 1.95 -3.58
N VAL A 64 -22.29 1.95 -3.28
CA VAL A 64 -21.35 0.94 -3.78
C VAL A 64 -21.06 -0.03 -2.65
N PHE A 65 -21.29 -1.31 -2.90
CA PHE A 65 -21.02 -2.41 -1.97
C PHE A 65 -19.79 -3.17 -2.46
N ALA A 66 -18.78 -3.24 -1.60
CA ALA A 66 -17.56 -3.97 -1.86
C ALA A 66 -17.43 -5.13 -0.89
N THR A 67 -17.20 -6.31 -1.44
CA THR A 67 -16.66 -7.49 -0.75
C THR A 67 -15.27 -7.76 -1.33
N PRO A 68 -14.41 -8.56 -0.67
CA PRO A 68 -13.09 -8.92 -1.23
C PRO A 68 -13.13 -9.55 -2.62
N TYR A 69 -14.29 -10.04 -3.07
CA TYR A 69 -14.45 -10.74 -4.35
C TYR A 69 -15.33 -10.01 -5.37
N ARG A 70 -16.08 -8.99 -4.96
CA ARG A 70 -17.11 -8.35 -5.79
C ARG A 70 -17.27 -6.90 -5.40
N VAL A 71 -17.27 -6.03 -6.40
CA VAL A 71 -17.81 -4.67 -6.29
C VAL A 71 -19.14 -4.68 -7.02
N THR A 72 -20.17 -4.19 -6.37
CA THR A 72 -21.52 -4.02 -6.92
C THR A 72 -22.07 -2.69 -6.44
N TRP A 73 -23.12 -2.18 -7.06
CA TRP A 73 -23.74 -0.93 -6.66
C TRP A 73 -25.25 -1.00 -6.84
N ASP A 74 -25.95 -0.13 -6.14
CA ASP A 74 -27.38 0.09 -6.32
C ASP A 74 -27.72 1.57 -6.07
N TYR A 75 -28.89 1.99 -6.53
CA TYR A 75 -29.35 3.37 -6.41
C TYR A 75 -30.70 3.43 -5.70
N TYR A 76 -30.83 4.38 -4.77
CA TYR A 76 -32.05 4.53 -3.98
C TYR A 76 -32.70 5.89 -4.25
N PHE A 77 -33.94 5.82 -4.74
CA PHE A 77 -34.81 6.97 -5.00
C PHE A 77 -35.98 7.08 -4.02
N LEU A 78 -36.29 6.00 -3.29
CA LEU A 78 -37.46 5.91 -2.41
C LEU A 78 -37.02 5.69 -0.97
N SER A 79 -37.60 6.49 -0.07
CA SER A 79 -37.45 6.37 1.39
C SER A 79 -38.15 5.10 1.89
N ARG A 80 -37.45 3.97 1.82
CA ARG A 80 -37.92 2.65 2.25
C ARG A 80 -36.74 1.75 2.60
N GLU A 81 -37.05 0.54 3.03
CA GLU A 81 -36.07 -0.53 3.12
C GLU A 81 -35.81 -1.13 1.74
N HIS A 82 -34.52 -1.31 1.43
CA HIS A 82 -34.00 -1.98 0.26
C HIS A 82 -33.16 -3.16 0.71
N THR A 83 -33.12 -4.21 -0.10
CA THR A 83 -32.36 -5.43 0.22
C THR A 83 -31.48 -5.81 -0.94
N PHE A 84 -30.26 -6.20 -0.61
CA PHE A 84 -29.30 -6.72 -1.57
C PHE A 84 -28.92 -8.15 -1.19
N GLN A 85 -29.15 -9.08 -2.10
CA GLN A 85 -29.03 -10.51 -1.86
C GLN A 85 -27.69 -11.07 -2.36
N PHE A 86 -26.91 -11.61 -1.43
CA PHE A 86 -25.74 -12.43 -1.71
C PHE A 86 -26.19 -13.90 -1.72
N LYS A 87 -26.47 -14.44 -2.92
CA LYS A 87 -27.01 -15.80 -3.09
C LYS A 87 -26.12 -16.91 -2.49
N GLU A 88 -24.79 -16.74 -2.56
CA GLU A 88 -23.82 -17.70 -2.05
C GLU A 88 -22.46 -17.02 -1.85
N TRP A 89 -21.87 -17.25 -0.68
CA TRP A 89 -20.50 -16.90 -0.33
C TRP A 89 -19.54 -17.92 -0.97
N LYS A 90 -18.49 -17.47 -1.67
CA LYS A 90 -17.66 -18.34 -2.53
C LYS A 90 -16.64 -19.22 -1.79
N GLY A 91 -16.56 -19.17 -0.45
CA GLY A 91 -15.68 -20.05 0.32
C GLY A 91 -15.34 -19.53 1.73
N LYS A 92 -14.76 -20.42 2.56
CA LYS A 92 -14.02 -20.08 3.81
C LYS A 92 -12.94 -19.00 3.64
N ALA A 93 -12.62 -18.71 2.38
CA ALA A 93 -11.70 -17.72 1.90
C ALA A 93 -12.14 -16.27 2.12
N GLU A 94 -13.39 -16.01 2.52
CA GLU A 94 -13.82 -14.68 2.98
C GLU A 94 -13.22 -14.30 4.35
N PHE A 95 -12.42 -15.19 4.97
CA PHE A 95 -11.63 -14.98 6.19
C PHE A 95 -10.15 -14.60 5.88
N GLU A 96 -9.95 -13.60 5.03
CA GLU A 96 -8.68 -12.86 4.79
C GLU A 96 -7.56 -13.53 3.94
N TYR A 97 -6.97 -14.66 4.33
CA TYR A 97 -5.75 -15.17 3.66
C TYR A 97 -5.95 -15.59 2.19
N LYS A 98 -6.98 -16.41 1.92
CA LYS A 98 -7.22 -16.95 0.59
C LYS A 98 -7.74 -15.86 -0.37
N SER A 99 -8.42 -14.83 0.14
CA SER A 99 -8.81 -13.64 -0.64
C SER A 99 -7.59 -12.94 -1.21
N ASN A 100 -6.63 -12.61 -0.35
CA ASN A 100 -5.44 -11.86 -0.73
C ASN A 100 -4.58 -12.64 -1.74
N VAL A 101 -4.31 -13.92 -1.47
CA VAL A 101 -3.60 -14.78 -2.44
C VAL A 101 -4.37 -14.91 -3.76
N GLY A 102 -5.70 -15.07 -3.72
CA GLY A 102 -6.55 -15.15 -4.90
C GLY A 102 -6.55 -13.87 -5.73
N PHE A 103 -6.58 -12.71 -5.07
CA PHE A 103 -6.48 -11.39 -5.69
C PHE A 103 -5.15 -11.24 -6.42
N LEU A 104 -4.02 -11.49 -5.76
CA LEU A 104 -2.68 -11.37 -6.35
C LEU A 104 -2.47 -12.37 -7.49
N LYS A 105 -2.97 -13.62 -7.35
CA LYS A 105 -2.95 -14.61 -8.44
C LYS A 105 -3.70 -14.12 -9.68
N LYS A 106 -4.90 -13.58 -9.49
CA LYS A 106 -5.77 -13.14 -10.58
C LYS A 106 -5.27 -11.85 -11.23
N HIS A 107 -4.82 -10.90 -10.42
CA HIS A 107 -4.56 -9.54 -10.88
C HIS A 107 -3.08 -9.24 -11.09
N MET A 108 -2.15 -9.90 -10.39
CA MET A 108 -0.70 -9.79 -10.66
C MET A 108 -0.15 -10.96 -11.49
N GLY A 109 -0.87 -12.08 -11.58
CA GLY A 109 -0.28 -13.33 -12.07
C GLY A 109 0.75 -13.93 -11.11
N ALA A 110 0.73 -13.51 -9.84
CA ALA A 110 1.68 -13.98 -8.83
C ALA A 110 1.45 -15.46 -8.47
N SER A 111 2.51 -16.24 -8.30
CA SER A 111 2.45 -17.57 -7.71
C SER A 111 2.89 -17.51 -6.25
N PHE A 112 2.12 -18.18 -5.39
CA PHE A 112 2.47 -18.39 -3.99
C PHE A 112 2.48 -19.91 -3.78
N GLU A 113 3.69 -20.45 -3.69
CA GLU A 113 3.93 -21.88 -3.46
C GLU A 113 4.32 -22.08 -2.00
N GLN A 114 3.80 -23.15 -1.40
CA GLN A 114 4.16 -23.46 -0.03
C GLN A 114 5.57 -24.05 -0.02
N HIS A 115 6.41 -23.49 0.83
CA HIS A 115 7.78 -23.97 1.01
C HIS A 115 7.79 -25.39 1.58
N PRO A 116 8.60 -26.31 1.03
CA PRO A 116 8.74 -27.66 1.57
C PRO A 116 9.24 -27.61 3.02
N GLN A 117 8.78 -28.56 3.81
CA GLN A 117 9.20 -28.73 5.21
C GLN A 117 10.36 -29.74 5.29
N PRO A 118 11.27 -29.62 6.27
CA PRO A 118 11.21 -28.72 7.42
C PRO A 118 11.67 -27.29 7.11
N TRP A 119 11.03 -26.30 7.74
CA TRP A 119 11.50 -24.91 7.67
C TRP A 119 12.67 -24.74 8.64
N VAL A 120 13.84 -24.36 8.12
CA VAL A 120 15.02 -24.10 8.94
C VAL A 120 15.00 -22.64 9.40
N THR A 121 15.01 -22.43 10.72
CA THR A 121 15.04 -21.10 11.35
C THR A 121 16.35 -20.83 12.08
N ASN A 122 17.38 -21.65 11.86
CA ASN A 122 18.66 -21.51 12.54
C ASN A 122 19.52 -20.44 11.87
N ILE A 123 19.17 -19.18 12.14
CA ILE A 123 19.86 -17.99 11.61
C ILE A 123 20.98 -17.62 12.57
N SER A 124 22.22 -17.54 12.07
CA SER A 124 23.34 -16.99 12.84
C SER A 124 23.27 -15.47 12.82
N ILE A 125 23.07 -14.86 13.98
CA ILE A 125 23.04 -13.39 14.12
C ILE A 125 24.36 -12.78 13.66
N ASP A 126 25.48 -13.47 13.85
CA ASP A 126 26.83 -13.00 13.47
C ASP A 126 27.01 -12.79 11.97
N ASP A 127 26.20 -13.46 11.14
CA ASP A 127 26.25 -13.30 9.68
C ASP A 127 25.46 -12.07 9.18
N ILE A 128 24.73 -11.38 10.07
CA ILE A 128 23.93 -10.20 9.78
C ILE A 128 24.74 -8.94 10.07
N HIS A 129 24.81 -8.03 9.11
CA HIS A 129 25.58 -6.80 9.16
C HIS A 129 24.70 -5.55 9.16
N SER A 130 25.27 -4.44 9.62
CA SER A 130 24.62 -3.13 9.50
C SER A 130 24.37 -2.81 8.02
N GLY A 131 23.14 -2.42 7.70
CA GLY A 131 22.68 -2.13 6.35
C GLY A 131 22.01 -3.30 5.63
N ASP A 132 22.06 -4.53 6.16
CA ASP A 132 21.29 -5.64 5.62
C ASP A 132 19.79 -5.34 5.66
N PHE A 133 19.07 -5.80 4.64
CA PHE A 133 17.70 -5.40 4.36
C PHE A 133 16.71 -6.52 4.69
N LEU A 134 15.63 -6.16 5.38
CA LEU A 134 14.53 -7.07 5.66
C LEU A 134 13.34 -6.71 4.77
N ALA A 135 13.00 -7.60 3.85
CA ALA A 135 11.77 -7.55 3.08
C ALA A 135 10.69 -8.36 3.81
N ILE A 136 9.64 -7.69 4.27
CA ILE A 136 8.56 -8.28 5.05
C ILE A 136 7.30 -8.30 4.18
N SER A 137 6.65 -9.46 4.11
CA SER A 137 5.46 -9.69 3.30
C SER A 137 4.36 -10.32 4.15
N LYS A 138 3.41 -9.48 4.59
CA LYS A 138 2.16 -9.93 5.18
C LYS A 138 1.13 -10.18 4.09
N ILE A 139 0.37 -11.27 4.28
CA ILE A 139 -0.81 -11.63 3.50
C ILE A 139 -2.04 -11.76 4.42
N ARG A 140 -1.82 -11.76 5.75
CA ARG A 140 -2.83 -11.95 6.78
C ARG A 140 -2.74 -10.83 7.82
N GLY A 141 -3.66 -10.87 8.78
CA GLY A 141 -3.68 -9.93 9.89
C GLY A 141 -4.14 -8.55 9.45
N ARG A 142 -4.14 -7.61 10.40
CA ARG A 142 -4.71 -6.27 10.26
C ARG A 142 -4.30 -5.52 8.98
N TRP A 143 -3.04 -5.68 8.57
CA TRP A 143 -2.46 -4.98 7.42
C TRP A 143 -2.36 -5.86 6.17
N GLY A 144 -2.76 -7.13 6.22
CA GLY A 144 -2.60 -8.06 5.10
C GLY A 144 -3.32 -7.62 3.83
N GLY A 145 -4.50 -7.02 3.95
CA GLY A 145 -5.23 -6.45 2.80
C GLY A 145 -4.57 -5.19 2.24
N PHE A 146 -4.02 -4.34 3.12
CA PHE A 146 -3.30 -3.14 2.71
C PHE A 146 -2.01 -3.51 1.97
N GLU A 147 -1.18 -4.37 2.55
CA GLU A 147 0.03 -4.82 1.87
C GLU A 147 -0.26 -5.65 0.60
N THR A 148 -1.45 -6.23 0.47
CA THR A 148 -1.91 -6.87 -0.78
C THR A 148 -2.15 -5.81 -1.87
N LEU A 149 -2.76 -4.68 -1.50
CA LEU A 149 -2.93 -3.55 -2.41
C LEU A 149 -1.56 -2.99 -2.83
N GLU A 150 -0.64 -2.80 -1.88
CA GLU A 150 0.72 -2.32 -2.15
C GLU A 150 1.47 -3.20 -3.14
N LYS A 151 1.48 -4.51 -2.92
CA LYS A 151 2.09 -5.49 -3.84
C LYS A 151 1.53 -5.35 -5.25
N TRP A 152 0.22 -5.15 -5.37
CA TRP A 152 -0.43 -5.03 -6.67
C TRP A 152 -0.11 -3.71 -7.40
N VAL A 153 -0.08 -2.57 -6.71
CA VAL A 153 0.16 -1.26 -7.34
C VAL A 153 1.64 -1.02 -7.67
N SER A 154 2.54 -1.60 -6.89
CA SER A 154 3.99 -1.47 -7.07
C SER A 154 4.61 -2.58 -7.91
N GLY A 155 3.98 -3.76 -7.94
CA GLY A 155 4.57 -4.98 -8.50
C GLY A 155 5.58 -5.67 -7.58
N THR A 156 5.77 -5.18 -6.35
CA THR A 156 6.64 -5.83 -5.37
C THR A 156 5.96 -6.98 -4.64
N TYR A 157 6.77 -7.83 -4.02
CA TYR A 157 6.33 -8.88 -3.12
C TYR A 157 6.54 -8.51 -1.65
N ALA A 158 7.26 -7.43 -1.33
CA ALA A 158 7.32 -6.87 0.02
C ALA A 158 6.13 -5.93 0.25
N GLY A 159 5.62 -5.84 1.48
CA GLY A 159 4.70 -4.77 1.88
C GLY A 159 5.23 -3.95 3.06
N HIS A 160 6.31 -4.40 3.69
CA HIS A 160 7.00 -3.64 4.72
C HIS A 160 8.49 -3.89 4.63
N THR A 161 9.29 -2.91 5.01
CA THR A 161 10.75 -2.99 4.89
C THR A 161 11.42 -2.46 6.15
N ALA A 162 12.53 -3.08 6.52
CA ALA A 162 13.34 -2.67 7.66
C ALA A 162 14.82 -2.86 7.34
N VAL A 163 15.68 -2.27 8.17
CA VAL A 163 17.13 -2.36 8.05
C VAL A 163 17.75 -2.89 9.34
N CYS A 164 18.76 -3.74 9.22
CA CYS A 164 19.56 -4.23 10.33
C CYS A 164 20.64 -3.20 10.69
N LEU A 165 20.82 -2.91 11.98
CA LEU A 165 21.86 -2.01 12.49
C LEU A 165 22.53 -2.61 13.72
N ARG A 166 23.86 -2.59 13.79
CA ARG A 166 24.60 -2.96 15.00
C ARG A 166 25.00 -1.73 15.79
N ASP A 167 24.76 -1.75 17.09
CA ASP A 167 25.23 -0.67 17.97
C ASP A 167 26.74 -0.81 18.28
N SER A 168 27.28 0.14 19.03
CA SER A 168 28.70 0.14 19.42
C SER A 168 29.11 -1.04 20.32
N GLU A 169 28.14 -1.75 20.91
CA GLU A 169 28.37 -2.97 21.70
C GLU A 169 28.29 -4.24 20.83
N GLY A 170 27.99 -4.09 19.54
CA GLY A 170 27.84 -5.18 18.58
C GLY A 170 26.47 -5.85 18.63
N LYS A 171 25.50 -5.32 19.39
CA LYS A 171 24.15 -5.87 19.46
C LYS A 171 23.36 -5.48 18.22
N LEU A 172 22.65 -6.46 17.66
CA LEU A 172 21.83 -6.26 16.46
C LEU A 172 20.45 -5.67 16.80
N TRP A 173 20.07 -4.66 16.05
CA TRP A 173 18.78 -3.97 16.09
C TRP A 173 18.12 -4.00 14.71
N VAL A 174 16.80 -3.86 14.70
CA VAL A 174 15.99 -3.69 13.49
C VAL A 174 15.43 -2.27 13.52
N GLY A 175 15.88 -1.43 12.60
CA GLY A 175 15.36 -0.10 12.37
C GLY A 175 14.21 -0.14 11.36
N GLU A 176 13.06 0.41 11.73
CA GLU A 176 11.88 0.46 10.86
C GLU A 176 10.99 1.66 11.19
N SER A 177 10.30 2.16 10.16
CA SER A 177 9.20 3.11 10.34
C SER A 177 7.89 2.33 10.44
N ARG A 178 7.19 2.40 11.58
CA ARG A 178 5.97 1.63 11.86
C ARG A 178 4.74 2.54 12.03
N HIS A 179 3.57 1.91 11.95
CA HIS A 179 2.30 2.56 12.23
C HIS A 179 2.09 2.65 13.75
N ASP A 180 1.68 3.83 14.26
CA ASP A 180 1.54 4.13 15.71
C ASP A 180 0.62 3.17 16.51
N ASN A 181 -0.17 2.34 15.81
CA ASN A 181 -1.15 1.43 16.40
C ASN A 181 -0.71 -0.05 16.45
N GLU A 182 0.57 -0.36 16.20
CA GLU A 182 1.11 -1.73 16.30
C GLU A 182 1.83 -1.97 17.65
N GLU A 183 1.36 -2.96 18.43
CA GLU A 183 2.12 -3.48 19.57
C GLU A 183 3.19 -4.47 19.06
N LEU A 184 4.47 -4.24 19.39
CA LEU A 184 5.63 -5.04 18.94
C LEU A 184 5.48 -6.56 19.19
N ASN A 185 4.68 -6.96 20.18
CA ASN A 185 4.61 -8.34 20.68
C ASN A 185 3.32 -9.09 20.29
N LYS A 186 2.50 -8.53 19.39
CA LYS A 186 1.23 -9.15 18.96
C LYS A 186 1.00 -9.02 17.45
N ASP A 187 1.92 -9.55 16.66
CA ASP A 187 1.70 -9.74 15.22
C ASP A 187 1.27 -11.19 14.93
N ASP A 188 -0.02 -11.40 14.65
CA ASP A 188 -0.60 -12.69 14.29
C ASP A 188 -0.64 -12.94 12.77
N SER A 189 -0.05 -12.03 11.97
CA SER A 189 -0.06 -12.12 10.50
C SER A 189 0.81 -13.26 9.95
N ASN A 190 1.78 -13.75 10.75
CA ASN A 190 2.78 -14.73 10.33
C ASN A 190 3.43 -14.32 8.99
N PRO A 191 4.19 -13.21 8.97
CA PRO A 191 4.76 -12.66 7.75
C PRO A 191 5.79 -13.60 7.12
N HIS A 192 5.91 -13.54 5.81
CA HIS A 192 7.13 -14.01 5.15
C HIS A 192 8.21 -12.93 5.29
N ILE A 193 9.39 -13.32 5.73
CA ILE A 193 10.52 -12.41 5.91
C ILE A 193 11.67 -12.93 5.05
N ALA A 194 12.21 -12.07 4.20
CA ALA A 194 13.43 -12.33 3.46
C ALA A 194 14.52 -11.36 3.94
N LEU A 195 15.67 -11.92 4.34
CA LEU A 195 16.87 -11.16 4.61
C LEU A 195 17.69 -11.05 3.33
N LEU A 196 17.95 -9.82 2.89
CA LEU A 196 18.79 -9.50 1.75
C LEU A 196 20.09 -8.89 2.29
N LEU A 197 21.18 -9.65 2.16
CA LEU A 197 22.50 -9.22 2.62
C LEU A 197 23.06 -8.17 1.67
N LEU A 198 23.70 -7.14 2.20
CA LEU A 198 24.44 -6.18 1.38
C LEU A 198 25.59 -6.88 0.65
N HIS A 199 25.77 -6.51 -0.62
CA HIS A 199 26.92 -6.92 -1.39
C HIS A 199 28.20 -6.39 -0.70
N PRO A 200 29.32 -7.15 -0.69
CA PRO A 200 30.55 -6.75 -0.01
C PRO A 200 31.05 -5.33 -0.39
N ASP A 201 30.88 -4.93 -1.65
CA ASP A 201 31.26 -3.59 -2.12
C ASP A 201 30.42 -2.46 -1.51
N MET A 202 29.16 -2.73 -1.16
CA MET A 202 28.28 -1.78 -0.47
C MET A 202 28.57 -1.78 1.02
N LEU A 203 28.75 -2.97 1.60
CA LEU A 203 29.13 -3.11 3.01
C LEU A 203 30.44 -2.35 3.33
N ALA A 204 31.43 -2.44 2.44
CA ALA A 204 32.70 -1.72 2.59
C ALA A 204 32.58 -0.18 2.60
N LYS A 205 31.47 0.36 2.06
CA LYS A 205 31.17 1.80 2.04
C LYS A 205 30.22 2.21 3.16
N PHE A 206 29.61 1.26 3.87
CA PHE A 206 28.56 1.52 4.82
C PHE A 206 29.11 2.24 6.06
N ASN A 207 28.67 3.48 6.28
CA ASN A 207 29.04 4.26 7.45
C ASN A 207 28.03 4.05 8.59
N GLU A 208 28.38 3.21 9.56
CA GLU A 208 27.48 2.88 10.68
C GLU A 208 27.09 4.10 11.52
N THR A 209 28.00 5.06 11.72
CA THR A 209 27.71 6.27 12.51
C THR A 209 26.64 7.11 11.84
N ALA A 210 26.76 7.36 10.53
CA ALA A 210 25.76 8.13 9.79
C ALA A 210 24.40 7.41 9.73
N ALA A 211 24.41 6.06 9.66
CA ALA A 211 23.17 5.27 9.71
C ALA A 211 22.43 5.45 11.04
N TRP A 212 23.15 5.38 12.17
CA TRP A 212 22.57 5.58 13.49
C TRP A 212 22.10 7.01 13.72
N GLU A 213 22.87 8.02 13.29
CA GLU A 213 22.45 9.43 13.38
C GLU A 213 21.11 9.67 12.69
N TYR A 214 20.93 9.13 11.48
CA TYR A 214 19.65 9.22 10.79
C TYR A 214 18.55 8.43 11.51
N ALA A 215 18.80 7.16 11.87
CA ALA A 215 17.82 6.31 12.53
C ALA A 215 17.30 6.92 13.84
N GLU A 216 18.18 7.49 14.66
CA GLU A 216 17.82 8.18 15.90
C GLU A 216 17.05 9.47 15.66
N SER A 217 17.37 10.22 14.59
CA SER A 217 16.66 11.46 14.23
C SER A 217 15.17 11.22 13.91
N MET A 218 14.85 10.01 13.43
CA MET A 218 13.51 9.58 13.06
C MET A 218 12.75 8.91 14.22
N ASN A 219 13.37 8.74 15.39
CA ASN A 219 12.72 8.12 16.53
C ASN A 219 11.53 8.96 17.02
N GLY A 220 10.36 8.33 17.15
CA GLY A 220 9.11 8.99 17.55
C GLY A 220 8.50 9.93 16.51
N LYS A 221 8.97 9.89 15.26
CA LYS A 221 8.33 10.58 14.12
C LYS A 221 7.16 9.76 13.56
N PRO A 222 6.13 10.40 12.97
CA PRO A 222 5.02 9.67 12.38
C PRO A 222 5.42 8.93 11.10
N TYR A 223 4.59 7.96 10.72
CA TYR A 223 4.76 7.20 9.48
C TYR A 223 4.46 8.07 8.25
N GLY A 224 5.35 8.05 7.25
CA GLY A 224 5.29 8.89 6.04
C GLY A 224 4.32 8.35 4.98
N TYR A 225 3.03 8.49 5.23
CA TYR A 225 2.00 8.01 4.29
C TYR A 225 1.94 8.79 2.98
N HIS A 226 2.41 10.03 2.98
CA HIS A 226 2.53 10.84 1.76
C HIS A 226 3.55 10.23 0.78
N ASN A 227 4.71 9.75 1.28
CA ASN A 227 5.72 9.06 0.46
C ASN A 227 5.12 7.82 -0.20
N MET A 228 4.35 7.07 0.57
CA MET A 228 3.75 5.82 0.12
C MET A 228 2.69 6.05 -0.97
N LEU A 229 1.80 7.01 -0.79
CA LEU A 229 0.69 7.25 -1.71
C LEU A 229 1.15 7.77 -3.08
N PHE A 230 2.04 8.75 -3.10
CA PHE A 230 2.45 9.40 -4.34
C PHE A 230 3.57 8.66 -5.06
N SER A 231 4.32 7.80 -4.36
CA SER A 231 5.29 6.90 -5.02
C SER A 231 4.62 5.89 -5.97
N TRP A 232 3.30 5.73 -5.97
CA TRP A 232 2.63 4.81 -6.91
C TRP A 232 2.23 5.47 -8.24
N MET A 233 2.20 6.80 -8.32
CA MET A 233 1.60 7.54 -9.43
C MET A 233 2.65 8.32 -10.25
N ASP A 234 3.36 7.67 -11.16
CA ASP A 234 4.40 8.34 -11.98
C ASP A 234 3.86 8.82 -13.33
N THR A 235 2.84 8.15 -13.84
CA THR A 235 2.29 8.37 -15.18
C THR A 235 0.81 8.66 -15.09
N ILE A 236 0.31 9.42 -16.08
CA ILE A 236 -1.10 9.83 -16.14
C ILE A 236 -2.03 8.63 -16.31
N ASN A 237 -1.55 7.53 -16.89
CA ASN A 237 -2.41 6.45 -17.37
C ASN A 237 -1.84 5.03 -17.17
N ALA A 238 -0.53 4.86 -17.05
CA ALA A 238 0.13 3.56 -16.95
C ALA A 238 0.55 3.16 -15.51
N ASN A 239 -0.10 3.72 -14.51
CA ASN A 239 -0.05 3.23 -13.11
C ASN A 239 -1.44 2.83 -12.57
N TYR A 240 -2.47 2.87 -13.42
CA TYR A 240 -3.85 2.60 -13.03
C TYR A 240 -4.40 1.30 -13.67
N PRO A 241 -5.06 0.43 -12.91
CA PRO A 241 -5.53 -0.86 -13.40
C PRO A 241 -6.70 -0.73 -14.39
N TRP A 242 -6.71 -1.55 -15.44
CA TRP A 242 -7.84 -1.61 -16.38
C TRP A 242 -9.16 -1.92 -15.63
N PRO A 243 -10.28 -1.17 -15.86
CA PRO A 243 -10.62 -0.29 -16.99
C PRO A 243 -10.28 1.22 -16.85
N LEU A 244 -9.42 1.62 -15.91
CA LEU A 244 -9.08 3.04 -15.63
C LEU A 244 -8.34 3.78 -16.77
N ASP A 245 -7.76 3.06 -17.73
CA ASP A 245 -6.85 3.59 -18.76
C ASP A 245 -7.54 4.06 -20.07
N ALA A 246 -8.87 3.93 -20.20
CA ALA A 246 -9.59 4.28 -21.44
C ALA A 246 -9.97 5.78 -21.50
N HIS A 247 -9.25 6.56 -22.31
CA HIS A 247 -9.23 8.03 -22.47
C HIS A 247 -10.46 8.90 -22.19
N VAL A 248 -11.71 8.43 -22.35
CA VAL A 248 -12.93 9.23 -22.09
C VAL A 248 -13.60 8.82 -20.78
N VAL A 249 -13.48 7.55 -20.40
CA VAL A 249 -13.96 7.03 -19.11
C VAL A 249 -12.91 7.26 -18.01
N GLN A 250 -11.64 7.45 -18.40
CA GLN A 250 -10.48 7.69 -17.55
C GLN A 250 -10.63 8.89 -16.60
N ARG A 251 -11.18 10.03 -17.03
CA ARG A 251 -11.39 11.16 -16.10
C ARG A 251 -12.36 10.83 -14.98
N PHE A 252 -13.39 10.04 -15.27
CA PHE A 252 -14.41 9.66 -14.29
C PHE A 252 -13.93 8.49 -13.40
N ILE A 253 -13.28 7.49 -13.99
CA ILE A 253 -12.83 6.31 -13.24
C ILE A 253 -11.56 6.63 -12.43
N VAL A 254 -10.62 7.47 -12.92
CA VAL A 254 -9.46 7.93 -12.10
C VAL A 254 -9.96 8.69 -10.87
N SER A 255 -10.97 9.55 -11.01
CA SER A 255 -11.62 10.18 -9.85
C SER A 255 -12.30 9.17 -8.92
N LEU A 256 -12.92 8.10 -9.44
CA LEU A 256 -13.48 7.02 -8.63
C LEU A 256 -12.42 6.17 -7.92
N TRP A 257 -11.25 5.95 -8.53
CA TRP A 257 -10.13 5.24 -7.91
C TRP A 257 -9.44 6.10 -6.87
N VAL A 258 -9.15 7.36 -7.16
CA VAL A 258 -8.68 8.33 -6.18
C VAL A 258 -9.67 8.39 -5.01
N ALA A 259 -10.98 8.46 -5.27
CA ALA A 259 -11.99 8.38 -4.22
C ALA A 259 -11.99 7.04 -3.45
N SER A 260 -11.73 5.91 -4.12
CA SER A 260 -11.67 4.58 -3.49
C SER A 260 -10.43 4.42 -2.61
N VAL A 261 -9.26 4.87 -3.08
CA VAL A 261 -8.02 4.93 -2.29
C VAL A 261 -8.17 5.91 -1.14
N MET A 262 -8.70 7.11 -1.39
CA MET A 262 -9.05 8.08 -0.35
C MET A 262 -10.02 7.48 0.67
N THR A 263 -10.96 6.64 0.23
CA THR A 263 -11.91 5.95 1.11
C THR A 263 -11.23 4.92 1.99
N VAL A 264 -10.39 4.04 1.44
CA VAL A 264 -9.58 3.08 2.21
C VAL A 264 -8.67 3.82 3.19
N TRP A 265 -8.06 4.91 2.73
CA TRP A 265 -7.16 5.74 3.54
C TRP A 265 -7.88 6.45 4.69
N ASN A 266 -9.06 7.01 4.41
CA ASN A 266 -9.96 7.59 5.43
C ASN A 266 -10.44 6.53 6.43
N GLN A 267 -10.59 5.26 6.04
CA GLN A 267 -10.92 4.18 6.98
C GLN A 267 -9.73 3.81 7.88
N MET A 268 -8.52 3.83 7.34
CA MET A 268 -7.31 3.42 8.05
C MET A 268 -6.77 4.51 8.99
N GLN A 269 -6.86 5.78 8.59
CA GLN A 269 -6.44 6.95 9.38
C GLN A 269 -7.38 8.16 9.14
N PRO A 270 -8.61 8.16 9.71
CA PRO A 270 -9.66 9.14 9.40
C PRO A 270 -9.30 10.59 9.76
N THR A 271 -8.48 10.83 10.78
CA THR A 271 -8.06 12.17 11.21
C THR A 271 -6.90 12.74 10.40
N TYR A 272 -6.15 11.89 9.68
CA TYR A 272 -4.92 12.25 8.98
C TYR A 272 -5.12 12.34 7.46
N ALA A 273 -5.96 11.47 6.90
CA ALA A 273 -6.16 11.31 5.47
C ALA A 273 -6.58 12.59 4.72
N ALA A 274 -7.54 13.37 5.23
CA ALA A 274 -8.00 14.58 4.56
C ALA A 274 -6.94 15.70 4.55
N ASN A 275 -6.14 15.82 5.63
CA ASN A 275 -5.09 16.84 5.73
C ASN A 275 -3.88 16.47 4.87
N MET A 276 -3.50 15.19 4.86
CA MET A 276 -2.38 14.65 4.07
C MET A 276 -2.53 14.97 2.57
N TRP A 277 -3.69 14.71 1.98
CA TRP A 277 -3.92 14.96 0.56
C TRP A 277 -3.93 16.46 0.23
N ASN A 278 -4.63 17.27 1.02
CA ASN A 278 -4.67 18.70 0.78
C ASN A 278 -3.27 19.29 0.84
N GLU A 279 -2.49 18.96 1.87
CA GLU A 279 -1.14 19.49 2.04
C GLU A 279 -0.19 19.02 0.93
N ALA A 280 -0.23 17.73 0.56
CA ALA A 280 0.63 17.16 -0.47
C ALA A 280 0.35 17.72 -1.88
N ILE A 281 -0.92 17.99 -2.19
CA ILE A 281 -1.32 18.60 -3.47
C ILE A 281 -1.00 20.10 -3.47
N ASN A 282 -1.19 20.78 -2.33
CA ASN A 282 -0.78 22.18 -2.16
C ASN A 282 0.73 22.35 -2.42
N LYS A 283 1.58 21.50 -1.83
CA LYS A 283 3.04 21.53 -2.08
C LYS A 283 3.37 21.36 -3.56
N ARG A 284 2.77 20.38 -4.24
CA ARG A 284 2.95 20.13 -5.69
C ARG A 284 2.53 21.31 -6.55
N LEU A 285 1.46 21.99 -6.17
CA LEU A 285 0.95 23.17 -6.87
C LEU A 285 1.68 24.46 -6.47
N GLY A 286 2.49 24.44 -5.41
CA GLY A 286 3.08 25.65 -4.82
C GLY A 286 2.04 26.58 -4.20
N THR A 287 0.99 26.02 -3.61
CA THR A 287 -0.07 26.74 -2.89
C THR A 287 -0.08 26.33 -1.42
N GLU A 288 -0.84 27.04 -0.58
CA GLU A 288 -1.04 26.69 0.83
C GLU A 288 -2.52 26.88 1.20
N GLY A 289 -3.06 25.96 2.02
CA GLY A 289 -4.39 26.11 2.63
C GLY A 289 -5.60 25.92 1.71
N LEU A 290 -5.40 25.54 0.44
CA LEU A 290 -6.52 25.23 -0.46
C LEU A 290 -7.10 23.84 -0.14
N ASN A 291 -8.43 23.73 -0.20
CA ASN A 291 -9.09 22.43 -0.14
C ASN A 291 -9.05 21.75 -1.52
N LEU A 292 -9.34 20.44 -1.57
CA LEU A 292 -9.25 19.65 -2.80
C LEU A 292 -10.07 20.22 -3.98
N PRO A 293 -11.35 20.63 -3.83
CA PRO A 293 -12.09 21.32 -4.89
C PRO A 293 -11.37 22.55 -5.45
N ASP A 294 -10.87 23.43 -4.58
CA ASP A 294 -10.18 24.66 -4.96
C ASP A 294 -8.84 24.34 -5.65
N LEU A 295 -8.13 23.30 -5.19
CA LEU A 295 -6.90 22.80 -5.82
C LEU A 295 -7.15 22.31 -7.25
N ILE A 296 -8.24 21.60 -7.49
CA ILE A 296 -8.60 21.12 -8.84
C ILE A 296 -8.85 22.32 -9.76
N VAL A 297 -9.64 23.30 -9.31
CA VAL A 297 -9.94 24.51 -10.09
C VAL A 297 -8.68 25.32 -10.37
N GLU A 298 -7.84 25.57 -9.36
CA GLU A 298 -6.58 26.30 -9.51
C GLU A 298 -5.61 25.60 -10.47
N THR A 299 -5.56 24.26 -10.44
CA THR A 299 -4.76 23.47 -11.37
C THR A 299 -5.20 23.68 -12.82
N GLU A 300 -6.50 23.69 -13.07
CA GLU A 300 -7.07 23.96 -14.39
C GLU A 300 -6.83 25.41 -14.82
N MET A 301 -6.96 26.37 -13.90
CA MET A 301 -6.67 27.79 -14.16
C MET A 301 -5.20 28.02 -14.57
N ARG A 302 -4.27 27.21 -14.04
CA ARG A 302 -2.85 27.21 -14.42
C ARG A 302 -2.55 26.45 -15.70
N GLY A 303 -3.57 25.99 -16.43
CA GLY A 303 -3.43 25.27 -17.69
C GLY A 303 -2.86 23.85 -17.54
N SER A 304 -2.92 23.28 -16.34
CA SER A 304 -2.55 21.89 -16.07
C SER A 304 -3.80 21.03 -15.83
N SER A 305 -3.62 19.73 -15.59
CA SER A 305 -4.70 18.83 -15.21
C SER A 305 -4.41 18.21 -13.85
N PHE A 306 -5.46 17.88 -13.10
CA PHE A 306 -5.31 17.23 -11.80
C PHE A 306 -4.52 15.92 -11.89
N ALA A 307 -4.74 15.11 -12.94
CA ALA A 307 -3.97 13.89 -13.18
C ALA A 307 -2.47 14.16 -13.36
N LYS A 308 -2.09 15.23 -14.07
CA LYS A 308 -0.69 15.66 -14.23
C LYS A 308 -0.09 16.24 -12.95
N LEU A 309 -0.92 16.82 -12.08
CA LEU A 309 -0.46 17.28 -10.76
C LEU A 309 -0.10 16.08 -9.87
N LEU A 310 -0.89 15.01 -9.92
CA LEU A 310 -0.62 13.79 -9.14
C LEU A 310 0.67 13.06 -9.56
N THR A 311 1.12 13.25 -10.81
CA THR A 311 2.39 12.68 -11.28
C THR A 311 3.62 13.49 -10.87
N ILE A 312 3.48 14.59 -10.13
CA ILE A 312 4.65 15.32 -9.62
C ILE A 312 5.32 14.45 -8.54
N PRO A 313 6.60 14.11 -8.72
CA PRO A 313 7.33 13.25 -7.80
C PRO A 313 7.36 13.82 -6.38
N GLU A 314 7.06 12.99 -5.38
CA GLU A 314 7.14 13.30 -3.94
C GLU A 314 8.57 13.53 -3.43
N GLN A 315 8.91 14.73 -2.97
CA GLN A 315 10.29 14.96 -2.51
C GLN A 315 10.45 14.53 -1.04
N ASP A 316 11.48 13.72 -0.77
CA ASP A 316 11.74 13.19 0.59
C ASP A 316 12.08 14.29 1.61
N ASP A 317 12.49 15.48 1.15
CA ASP A 317 12.80 16.65 1.99
C ASP A 317 11.57 17.53 2.28
N TRP A 318 10.39 17.20 1.72
CA TRP A 318 9.17 17.95 1.99
C TRP A 318 8.72 17.81 3.45
N LEU A 319 8.72 18.95 4.15
CA LEU A 319 8.24 19.03 5.53
C LEU A 319 6.73 19.25 5.55
N TYR A 320 6.00 18.26 6.04
CA TYR A 320 4.57 18.33 6.27
C TYR A 320 4.24 18.82 7.69
N SER A 321 2.97 19.18 7.92
CA SER A 321 2.48 19.70 9.19
C SER A 321 2.64 18.71 10.36
N ASP A 322 2.82 17.42 10.07
CA ASP A 322 3.10 16.34 11.01
C ASP A 322 4.59 16.14 11.34
N ARG A 323 5.47 17.07 10.93
CA ARG A 323 6.96 17.01 11.06
C ARG A 323 7.56 16.06 10.01
N MET A 324 8.89 15.85 10.07
CA MET A 324 9.54 14.83 9.23
C MET A 324 8.88 13.47 9.45
N SER A 325 8.46 12.82 8.38
CA SER A 325 7.92 11.47 8.38
C SER A 325 8.48 10.71 7.18
N ALA A 326 8.58 9.39 7.31
CA ALA A 326 9.09 8.52 6.24
C ALA A 326 8.28 7.22 6.23
N SER A 327 7.89 6.76 5.04
CA SER A 327 7.38 5.39 4.88
C SER A 327 8.46 4.35 5.22
N CYS A 328 8.08 3.08 5.36
CA CYS A 328 9.04 2.01 5.67
C CYS A 328 10.20 1.93 4.66
N VAL A 329 9.91 2.07 3.37
CA VAL A 329 10.92 2.02 2.31
C VAL A 329 11.73 3.32 2.28
N ALA A 330 11.08 4.49 2.41
CA ALA A 330 11.77 5.77 2.46
C ALA A 330 12.77 5.83 3.63
N PHE A 331 12.40 5.32 4.81
CA PHE A 331 13.29 5.26 5.96
C PHE A 331 14.60 4.50 5.68
N VAL A 332 14.51 3.34 5.02
CA VAL A 332 15.71 2.54 4.67
C VAL A 332 16.52 3.23 3.58
N LEU A 333 15.86 3.84 2.59
CA LEU A 333 16.53 4.56 1.50
C LEU A 333 17.27 5.80 1.98
N GLU A 334 16.69 6.56 2.90
CA GLU A 334 17.37 7.70 3.52
C GLU A 334 18.58 7.27 4.34
N ILE A 335 18.55 6.10 5.00
CA ILE A 335 19.75 5.53 5.63
C ILE A 335 20.81 5.25 4.58
N TYR A 336 20.45 4.59 3.48
CA TYR A 336 21.39 4.32 2.37
C TYR A 336 21.91 5.61 1.70
N ARG A 337 21.12 6.67 1.67
CA ARG A 337 21.53 8.01 1.22
C ARG A 337 22.50 8.64 2.21
N ALA A 338 22.18 8.63 3.50
CA ALA A 338 23.01 9.19 4.57
C ALA A 338 24.38 8.51 4.67
N VAL A 339 24.45 7.21 4.39
CA VAL A 339 25.73 6.47 4.38
C VAL A 339 26.48 6.53 3.04
N GLY A 340 25.96 7.26 2.05
CA GLY A 340 26.65 7.52 0.77
C GLY A 340 26.55 6.37 -0.26
N LEU A 341 25.62 5.42 -0.12
CA LEU A 341 25.49 4.31 -1.08
C LEU A 341 24.96 4.76 -2.44
N PHE A 342 24.29 5.92 -2.51
CA PHE A 342 23.78 6.50 -3.75
C PHE A 342 24.72 7.51 -4.40
N ASP A 343 25.91 7.79 -3.86
CA ASP A 343 26.79 8.79 -4.46
C ASP A 343 27.33 8.33 -5.82
N PRO A 344 27.32 9.19 -6.86
CA PRO A 344 27.05 10.65 -6.83
C PRO A 344 25.61 11.06 -7.23
N ILE A 345 24.66 10.13 -7.31
CA ILE A 345 23.30 10.37 -7.84
C ILE A 345 22.26 10.61 -6.74
N SER A 346 22.70 10.90 -5.51
CA SER A 346 21.88 10.99 -4.29
C SER A 346 20.74 12.01 -4.33
N SER A 347 20.78 13.00 -5.23
CA SER A 347 19.82 14.10 -5.31
C SER A 347 18.56 13.85 -6.15
N PHE A 348 18.44 12.70 -6.86
CA PHE A 348 17.36 12.49 -7.84
C PHE A 348 16.85 11.04 -7.88
N ILE A 349 16.56 10.42 -6.73
CA ILE A 349 16.08 9.02 -6.75
C ILE A 349 14.87 8.86 -5.86
N GLN A 350 13.74 8.57 -6.51
CA GLN A 350 12.59 7.97 -5.85
C GLN A 350 12.65 6.47 -6.05
N ILE A 351 12.60 5.70 -4.97
CA ILE A 351 12.64 4.24 -5.08
C ILE A 351 11.37 3.69 -4.47
N LYS A 352 10.48 3.21 -5.34
CA LYS A 352 9.23 2.55 -4.95
C LYS A 352 9.48 1.24 -4.20
N ASP A 353 10.60 0.61 -4.49
CA ASP A 353 10.98 -0.67 -3.90
C ASP A 353 12.51 -0.81 -3.78
N ALA A 354 13.00 -0.69 -2.55
CA ALA A 354 14.42 -0.79 -2.25
C ALA A 354 14.99 -2.18 -2.53
N ASN A 355 14.18 -3.25 -2.48
CA ASN A 355 14.67 -4.63 -2.66
C ASN A 355 15.18 -4.90 -4.11
N SER A 356 14.80 -4.04 -5.06
CA SER A 356 15.16 -4.13 -6.47
C SER A 356 16.50 -3.47 -6.80
N LEU A 357 17.14 -2.83 -5.82
CA LEU A 357 18.45 -2.23 -5.99
C LEU A 357 19.53 -3.29 -6.09
N ARG A 358 20.50 -3.06 -6.97
CA ARG A 358 21.74 -3.86 -7.05
C ARG A 358 22.69 -3.56 -5.87
N PHE A 359 22.15 -3.47 -4.66
CA PHE A 359 22.89 -3.33 -3.41
C PHE A 359 23.11 -4.66 -2.71
N PHE A 360 22.27 -5.66 -3.03
CA PHE A 360 22.25 -6.93 -2.31
C PHE A 360 23.07 -8.01 -3.02
N GLU A 361 23.54 -8.97 -2.23
CA GLU A 361 24.30 -10.11 -2.71
C GLU A 361 23.43 -11.01 -3.59
N ASN A 362 23.93 -11.30 -4.79
CA ASN A 362 23.25 -12.12 -5.79
C ASN A 362 24.02 -13.40 -6.12
N ASN A 363 25.24 -13.56 -5.60
CA ASN A 363 26.04 -14.76 -5.72
C ASN A 363 25.73 -15.71 -4.58
N SER A 364 25.00 -16.78 -4.87
CA SER A 364 24.62 -17.82 -3.91
C SER A 364 25.81 -18.45 -3.18
N SER A 365 27.02 -18.40 -3.74
CA SER A 365 28.23 -18.98 -3.13
C SER A 365 28.76 -18.16 -1.94
N ARG A 366 28.34 -16.89 -1.81
CA ARG A 366 28.76 -15.98 -0.74
C ARG A 366 27.72 -15.85 0.37
N LEU A 367 26.55 -16.44 0.17
CA LEU A 367 25.50 -16.41 1.17
C LEU A 367 25.85 -17.34 2.34
N PRO A 368 25.38 -17.03 3.56
CA PRO A 368 25.60 -17.86 4.72
C PRO A 368 25.12 -19.28 4.49
N LYS A 369 25.78 -20.25 5.13
CA LYS A 369 25.49 -21.68 4.90
C LYS A 369 24.07 -22.07 5.30
N TRP A 370 23.47 -21.37 6.26
CA TRP A 370 22.09 -21.58 6.67
C TRP A 370 21.08 -21.04 5.63
N CYS A 371 21.53 -20.24 4.67
CA CYS A 371 20.71 -19.76 3.56
C CYS A 371 20.51 -20.90 2.54
N ASN A 372 19.28 -21.41 2.45
CA ASN A 372 18.89 -22.61 1.70
C ASN A 372 19.39 -23.94 2.28
N ASP A 373 19.76 -23.99 3.56
CA ASP A 373 20.14 -25.26 4.19
C ASP A 373 18.92 -26.19 4.28
N GLY A 374 18.99 -27.37 3.67
CA GLY A 374 17.89 -28.33 3.59
C GLY A 374 16.87 -28.08 2.48
N ASP A 375 17.08 -27.10 1.60
CA ASP A 375 16.20 -26.85 0.46
C ASP A 375 16.67 -27.54 -0.83
N ASP A 376 15.84 -28.47 -1.31
CA ASP A 376 16.00 -29.07 -2.65
C ASP A 376 15.59 -28.10 -3.77
N ILE A 377 14.88 -27.03 -3.43
CA ILE A 377 14.54 -25.94 -4.32
C ILE A 377 15.66 -24.92 -4.21
N LYS A 378 16.41 -24.70 -5.30
CA LYS A 378 17.21 -23.48 -5.42
C LYS A 378 16.24 -22.31 -5.34
N LEU A 379 16.06 -21.74 -4.15
CA LEU A 379 15.29 -20.52 -3.97
C LEU A 379 15.91 -19.53 -4.95
N PRO A 380 15.18 -19.12 -5.99
CA PRO A 380 15.65 -18.04 -6.79
C PRO A 380 15.57 -16.86 -5.82
N PHE A 381 16.70 -16.39 -5.31
CA PHE A 381 16.84 -15.09 -4.63
C PHE A 381 16.11 -13.98 -5.39
N SER A 382 15.84 -14.22 -6.68
CA SER A 382 14.80 -13.58 -7.44
C SER A 382 13.41 -14.19 -7.22
N ALA A 383 12.58 -13.55 -6.40
CA ALA A 383 11.18 -13.37 -6.81
C ALA A 383 11.15 -12.53 -8.11
N ARG A 384 11.70 -13.02 -9.22
CA ARG A 384 12.02 -12.24 -10.45
C ARG A 384 12.49 -10.80 -10.13
N ILE A 385 13.28 -10.60 -9.09
CA ILE A 385 13.78 -9.28 -8.72
C ILE A 385 14.87 -8.95 -9.74
N GLN A 386 14.50 -8.16 -10.74
CA GLN A 386 15.46 -7.61 -11.68
C GLN A 386 16.23 -6.52 -10.94
N TYR A 387 17.47 -6.81 -10.59
CA TYR A 387 18.33 -5.86 -9.90
C TYR A 387 18.74 -4.75 -10.86
N ASN A 388 18.21 -3.55 -10.63
CA ASN A 388 18.58 -2.36 -11.39
C ASN A 388 19.67 -1.61 -10.61
N GLY A 389 20.66 -1.08 -11.35
CA GLY A 389 21.54 -0.07 -10.79
C GLY A 389 20.73 1.22 -10.60
N PRO A 390 20.96 1.99 -9.51
CA PRO A 390 20.27 3.26 -9.36
C PRO A 390 20.64 4.20 -10.52
N VAL A 391 19.64 4.89 -11.08
CA VAL A 391 19.78 5.87 -12.17
C VAL A 391 19.21 7.22 -11.73
N PRO A 392 19.68 8.35 -12.30
CA PRO A 392 19.05 9.65 -12.06
C PRO A 392 17.58 9.64 -12.49
N HIS A 393 16.70 10.25 -11.69
CA HIS A 393 15.25 10.33 -11.91
C HIS A 393 14.55 8.97 -11.98
N MET A 394 15.12 7.95 -11.30
CA MET A 394 14.51 6.63 -11.20
C MET A 394 13.11 6.73 -10.60
N ASN A 395 12.15 5.97 -11.17
CA ASN A 395 10.75 5.93 -10.75
C ASN A 395 10.03 7.29 -10.68
N GLU A 396 10.36 8.24 -11.55
CA GLU A 396 9.59 9.48 -11.71
C GLU A 396 8.59 9.41 -12.87
N THR A 397 8.80 8.50 -13.83
CA THR A 397 7.95 8.35 -15.04
C THR A 397 7.64 6.88 -15.36
N CYS A 398 7.71 6.01 -14.34
CA CYS A 398 7.75 4.57 -14.53
C CYS A 398 6.36 3.92 -14.41
N PRO A 399 5.91 3.21 -15.45
CA PRO A 399 4.66 2.48 -15.40
C PRO A 399 4.75 1.28 -14.44
N SER A 400 3.65 0.93 -13.80
CA SER A 400 3.56 -0.19 -12.85
C SER A 400 2.35 -1.09 -13.11
N LEU A 401 1.96 -1.26 -14.38
CA LEU A 401 0.77 -2.04 -14.71
C LEU A 401 0.98 -3.55 -14.56
N PRO A 402 0.08 -4.24 -13.82
CA PRO A 402 0.01 -5.69 -13.84
C PRO A 402 -0.38 -6.25 -15.21
N PRO A 403 -0.13 -7.55 -15.46
CA PRO A 403 0.61 -8.49 -14.62
C PRO A 403 2.12 -8.48 -14.89
N LYS A 404 2.57 -7.74 -15.92
CA LYS A 404 3.96 -7.81 -16.41
C LYS A 404 4.90 -6.81 -15.73
N TYR A 405 4.37 -5.71 -15.17
CA TYR A 405 5.15 -4.66 -14.52
C TYR A 405 6.37 -4.25 -15.36
N LEU A 406 6.14 -4.01 -16.65
CA LEU A 406 7.22 -3.70 -17.59
C LEU A 406 7.86 -2.38 -17.20
N LYS A 407 9.14 -2.42 -16.81
CA LYS A 407 9.96 -1.24 -16.55
C LYS A 407 10.75 -0.89 -17.83
N PRO A 408 10.53 0.28 -18.42
CA PRO A 408 11.43 0.88 -19.42
C PRO A 408 12.89 0.94 -18.92
N SER A 409 13.87 1.10 -19.80
CA SER A 409 15.29 1.11 -19.42
C SER A 409 15.74 2.37 -18.67
N ASP A 410 14.94 3.43 -18.74
CA ASP A 410 15.02 4.66 -17.97
C ASP A 410 14.25 4.57 -16.64
N CYS A 411 13.80 3.36 -16.30
CA CYS A 411 13.29 2.89 -15.01
C CYS A 411 14.20 1.77 -14.46
#